data_AF-A0A3D3C1E6-F1
#
_entry.id   AF-A0A3D3C1E6-F1
#
_cell.length_a   1.000
_cell.length_b   1.000
_cell.length_c   1.000
_cell.angle_alpha   90.00
_cell.angle_beta   90.00
_cell.angle_gamma   90.00
#
_symmetry.space_group_name_H-M   'P 1'
#
loop_
_entity.id
_entity.type
_entity.pdbx_description
1 polymer ?
#
loop_
_entity_poly.entity_id
_entity_poly.type
_entity_poly.pdbx_seq_one_letter_code
_entity_poly.pdbx_strand_id
1 'polypeptide(L)'
;MSLFKVLLLGLLIPANLTKFALAKNADVSVTGLTSAPALQAEPRELNVIGSTLAPEEIDRAVLNRLMQEIAHQPDRAASVLGLRRETLQDVFISISNARNFINDNEIANLRAMCEAWDNSLLEGDARIEEALEAYKNRRQLTLDFIQKFYRLVVADIESILIEPEQLSFGRYMDDRRRRMASAGNVYSSVIVENVRSGAASINFHCRDNRPPAGAQ
;
A
#
# COMPACT_ATOMS: atom_id res chain seq x y z
N MET A 1 -18.12 33.18 -1.33
CA MET A 1 -19.02 32.56 -2.34
C MET A 1 -18.74 31.08 -2.35
N SER A 2 -19.73 30.30 -1.93
CA SER A 2 -19.69 28.84 -1.72
C SER A 2 -20.05 28.11 -3.01
N LEU A 3 -19.34 27.04 -3.35
CA LEU A 3 -19.70 25.92 -4.25
C LEU A 3 -18.49 24.94 -4.18
N PHE A 4 -18.61 23.75 -3.60
CA PHE A 4 -19.03 22.57 -4.35
C PHE A 4 -19.62 21.49 -3.43
N LYS A 5 -20.78 21.00 -3.85
CA LYS A 5 -21.50 19.83 -3.34
C LYS A 5 -20.70 18.56 -3.63
N VAL A 6 -20.52 17.70 -2.63
CA VAL A 6 -20.31 16.27 -2.86
C VAL A 6 -21.52 15.53 -2.30
N LEU A 7 -22.16 14.80 -3.21
CA LEU A 7 -23.42 14.10 -3.06
C LEU A 7 -23.25 12.91 -2.10
N LEU A 8 -24.04 12.90 -1.02
CA LEU A 8 -24.33 11.69 -0.26
C LEU A 8 -25.19 10.75 -1.13
N LEU A 9 -24.72 9.53 -1.36
CA LEU A 9 -25.60 8.37 -1.54
C LEU A 9 -25.05 7.23 -0.68
N GLY A 10 -25.84 6.82 0.32
CA GLY A 10 -25.50 5.77 1.27
C GLY A 10 -25.98 4.38 0.88
N LEU A 11 -25.91 3.49 1.88
CA LEU A 11 -26.42 2.10 2.00
C LEU A 11 -25.48 1.03 1.41
N LEU A 12 -24.97 0.01 2.12
CA LEU A 12 -25.36 -0.65 3.39
C LEU A 12 -24.12 -1.23 4.09
N ILE A 13 -24.06 -1.10 5.42
CA ILE A 13 -23.17 -1.84 6.32
C ILE A 13 -24.06 -2.79 7.14
N PRO A 14 -23.82 -4.10 7.19
CA PRO A 14 -24.13 -4.88 8.37
C PRO A 14 -22.92 -4.87 9.30
N ALA A 15 -23.14 -4.34 10.48
CA ALA A 15 -22.26 -4.48 11.63
C ALA A 15 -22.05 -5.96 11.96
N ASN A 16 -20.82 -6.35 12.26
CA ASN A 16 -20.62 -7.33 13.32
C ASN A 16 -19.27 -7.12 14.02
N LEU A 17 -19.41 -6.96 15.33
CA LEU A 17 -18.41 -6.65 16.32
C LEU A 17 -18.18 -7.94 17.12
N THR A 18 -16.94 -8.11 17.60
CA THR A 18 -16.50 -9.03 18.68
C THR A 18 -16.14 -10.49 18.32
N LYS A 19 -14.85 -10.84 18.46
CA LYS A 19 -14.26 -11.48 19.67
C LYS A 19 -12.85 -12.00 19.34
N PHE A 20 -11.84 -11.39 19.95
CA PHE A 20 -10.52 -11.99 20.11
C PHE A 20 -10.63 -13.14 21.13
N ALA A 21 -10.25 -14.35 20.74
CA ALA A 21 -10.00 -15.46 21.64
C ALA A 21 -8.63 -16.05 21.31
N LEU A 22 -7.70 -15.89 22.25
CA LEU A 22 -6.43 -16.61 22.32
C LEU A 22 -6.71 -18.11 22.48
N ALA A 23 -6.31 -18.93 21.50
CA ALA A 23 -6.29 -20.38 21.65
C ALA A 23 -4.88 -20.83 22.05
N LYS A 24 -4.81 -21.44 23.24
CA LYS A 24 -3.65 -22.16 23.79
C LYS A 24 -3.32 -23.37 22.93
N ASN A 25 -2.02 -23.61 22.73
CA ASN A 25 -1.47 -24.84 22.17
C ASN A 25 -1.88 -26.05 23.01
N ALA A 26 -2.44 -27.06 22.36
CA ALA A 26 -2.59 -28.41 22.91
C ALA A 26 -1.94 -29.39 21.91
N ASP A 27 -1.01 -30.18 22.44
CA ASP A 27 -0.32 -31.29 21.78
C ASP A 27 -1.32 -32.28 21.18
N VAL A 28 -1.15 -32.58 19.89
CA VAL A 28 -1.76 -33.75 19.26
C VAL A 28 -0.65 -34.60 18.66
N SER A 29 -0.49 -35.78 19.25
CA SER A 29 0.46 -36.82 18.86
C SER A 29 0.12 -37.34 17.45
N VAL A 30 1.08 -37.21 16.52
CA VAL A 30 0.97 -37.75 15.15
C VAL A 30 1.39 -39.21 15.17
N THR A 31 0.49 -40.13 14.84
CA THR A 31 0.84 -41.49 14.41
C THR A 31 0.22 -41.76 13.04
N GLY A 32 1.07 -42.11 12.07
CA GLY A 32 0.68 -42.77 10.82
C GLY A 32 0.54 -41.87 9.60
N LEU A 33 1.65 -41.46 8.98
CA LEU A 33 1.68 -41.15 7.56
C LEU A 33 2.84 -41.91 6.90
N THR A 34 2.45 -42.85 6.05
CA THR A 34 3.27 -43.57 5.08
C THR A 34 4.11 -42.60 4.25
N SER A 35 5.40 -42.91 4.15
CA SER A 35 6.44 -42.16 3.46
C SER A 35 6.22 -42.08 1.94
N ALA A 36 5.93 -40.88 1.45
CA ALA A 36 6.20 -40.49 0.06
C ALA A 36 7.64 -39.95 -0.04
N PRO A 37 8.38 -40.20 -1.13
CA PRO A 37 9.79 -39.83 -1.23
C PRO A 37 9.94 -38.30 -1.24
N ALA A 38 10.79 -37.81 -0.34
CA ALA A 38 11.15 -36.40 -0.23
C ALA A 38 11.86 -35.94 -1.52
N LEU A 39 11.15 -35.18 -2.35
CA LEU A 39 11.79 -34.23 -3.25
C LEU A 39 12.55 -33.26 -2.35
N GLN A 40 13.89 -33.34 -2.39
CA GLN A 40 14.78 -32.36 -1.79
C GLN A 40 14.51 -31.01 -2.45
N ALA A 41 13.55 -30.26 -1.92
CA ALA A 41 13.44 -28.84 -2.16
C ALA A 41 14.56 -28.19 -1.36
N GLU A 42 15.69 -27.94 -2.03
CA GLU A 42 16.66 -26.92 -1.61
C GLU A 42 15.88 -25.71 -1.08
N PRO A 43 16.18 -25.21 0.14
CA PRO A 43 15.49 -24.06 0.69
C PRO A 43 15.68 -22.90 -0.28
N ARG A 44 14.61 -22.52 -0.99
CA ARG A 44 14.58 -21.33 -1.84
C ARG A 44 14.93 -20.15 -0.95
N GLU A 45 16.15 -19.63 -1.09
CA GLU A 45 16.48 -18.31 -0.60
C GLU A 45 15.60 -17.30 -1.35
N LEU A 46 14.47 -16.98 -0.73
CA LEU A 46 13.71 -15.77 -1.02
C LEU A 46 14.61 -14.62 -0.58
N ASN A 47 15.45 -14.13 -1.49
CA ASN A 47 16.19 -12.90 -1.30
C ASN A 47 15.18 -11.74 -1.33
N VAL A 48 14.51 -11.53 -0.20
CA VAL A 48 13.67 -10.36 0.05
C VAL A 48 14.63 -9.22 0.37
N ILE A 49 15.12 -8.55 -0.67
CA ILE A 49 15.68 -7.21 -0.49
C ILE A 49 14.52 -6.36 0.04
N GLY A 50 14.62 -5.93 1.29
CA GLY A 50 13.54 -5.25 1.99
C GLY A 50 13.04 -4.06 1.17
N SER A 51 11.79 -4.15 0.71
CA SER A 51 11.14 -3.13 -0.10
C SER A 51 11.04 -1.82 0.69
N THR A 52 12.03 -0.95 0.50
CA THR A 52 12.05 0.39 1.07
C THR A 52 10.86 1.15 0.51
N LEU A 53 10.10 1.84 1.37
CA LEU A 53 8.99 2.71 0.97
C LEU A 53 9.38 3.52 -0.28
N ALA A 54 8.55 3.47 -1.32
CA ALA A 54 8.81 4.25 -2.52
C ALA A 54 8.85 5.75 -2.17
N PRO A 55 9.78 6.54 -2.72
CA PRO A 55 9.88 7.98 -2.42
C PRO A 55 8.57 8.75 -2.57
N GLU A 56 7.74 8.32 -3.52
CA GLU A 56 6.41 8.85 -3.82
C GLU A 56 5.39 8.65 -2.69
N GLU A 57 5.58 7.65 -1.84
CA GLU A 57 4.67 7.31 -0.73
C GLU A 57 5.06 7.94 0.61
N ILE A 58 6.18 8.67 0.68
CA ILE A 58 6.68 9.24 1.94
C ILE A 58 5.62 10.13 2.60
N ASP A 59 5.00 11.07 1.87
CA ASP A 59 4.00 11.96 2.45
C ASP A 59 2.76 11.20 2.97
N ARG A 60 2.32 10.17 2.23
CA ARG A 60 1.26 9.24 2.66
C ARG A 60 1.61 8.58 3.98
N ALA A 61 2.82 8.03 4.08
CA ALA A 61 3.28 7.34 5.28
C ALA A 61 3.39 8.31 6.48
N VAL A 62 3.93 9.51 6.26
CA VAL A 62 4.03 10.55 7.29
C VAL A 62 2.65 10.96 7.81
N LEU A 63 1.69 11.25 6.94
CA LEU A 63 0.35 11.63 7.37
C LEU A 63 -0.39 10.48 8.05
N ASN A 64 -0.26 9.24 7.55
CA ASN A 64 -0.84 8.07 8.23
C ASN A 64 -0.25 7.88 9.64
N ARG A 65 1.05 8.13 9.82
CA ARG A 65 1.68 8.11 11.13
C ARG A 65 1.13 9.21 12.03
N LEU A 66 0.95 10.43 11.50
CA LEU A 66 0.36 11.51 12.26
C LEU A 66 -1.06 11.19 12.71
N MET A 67 -1.90 10.66 11.82
CA MET A 67 -3.26 10.21 12.15
C MET A 67 -3.25 9.16 13.27
N GLN A 68 -2.31 8.20 13.23
CA GLN A 68 -2.13 7.25 14.34
C GLN A 68 -1.72 7.95 15.64
N GLU A 69 -0.77 8.90 15.58
CA GLU A 69 -0.32 9.64 16.77
C GLU A 69 -1.48 10.46 17.39
N ILE A 70 -2.31 11.10 16.58
CA ILE A 70 -3.52 11.81 17.02
C ILE A 70 -4.51 10.84 17.67
N ALA A 71 -4.77 9.69 17.04
CA ALA A 71 -5.72 8.71 17.56
C ALA A 71 -5.30 8.11 18.91
N HIS A 72 -4.00 7.90 19.13
CA HIS A 72 -3.50 7.25 20.35
C HIS A 72 -3.11 8.23 21.46
N GLN A 73 -2.58 9.40 21.11
CA GLN A 73 -2.05 10.39 22.07
C GLN A 73 -2.41 11.82 21.61
N PRO A 74 -3.71 12.19 21.58
CA PRO A 74 -4.16 13.46 21.01
C PRO A 74 -3.55 14.69 21.70
N ASP A 75 -3.49 14.71 23.03
CA ASP A 75 -2.91 15.84 23.77
C ASP A 75 -1.40 16.00 23.49
N ARG A 76 -0.68 14.89 23.31
CA ARG A 76 0.74 14.92 22.93
C ARG A 76 0.91 15.42 21.50
N ALA A 77 0.09 14.92 20.57
CA ALA A 77 0.12 15.36 19.17
C ALA A 77 -0.19 16.85 19.05
N ALA A 78 -1.22 17.34 19.76
CA ALA A 78 -1.54 18.77 19.89
C ALA A 78 -0.33 19.57 20.38
N SER A 79 0.30 19.12 21.47
CA SER A 79 1.46 19.81 22.05
C SER A 79 2.66 19.84 21.11
N VAL A 80 2.96 18.74 20.40
CA VAL A 80 4.08 18.65 19.45
C VAL A 80 3.86 19.56 18.25
N LEU A 81 2.63 19.63 17.75
CA LEU A 81 2.28 20.44 16.58
C LEU A 81 1.91 21.89 16.95
N GLY A 82 1.82 22.22 18.24
CA GLY A 82 1.35 23.53 18.70
C GLY A 82 -0.11 23.83 18.35
N LEU A 83 -0.94 22.81 18.15
CA LEU A 83 -2.33 22.94 17.69
C LEU A 83 -3.31 22.96 18.85
N ARG A 84 -4.39 23.73 18.69
CA ARG A 84 -5.60 23.58 19.51
C ARG A 84 -6.33 22.28 19.14
N ARG A 85 -7.13 21.76 20.07
CA ARG A 85 -7.87 20.50 19.87
C ARG A 85 -8.80 20.54 18.66
N GLU A 86 -9.51 21.64 18.45
CA GLU A 86 -10.34 21.84 17.26
C GLU A 86 -9.53 21.74 15.96
N THR A 87 -8.43 22.49 15.84
CA THR A 87 -7.56 22.41 14.66
C THR A 87 -6.97 21.01 14.46
N LEU A 88 -6.56 20.33 15.54
CA LEU A 88 -6.05 18.95 15.47
C LEU A 88 -7.11 17.97 14.94
N GLN A 89 -8.38 18.18 15.29
CA GLN A 89 -9.50 17.38 14.81
C GLN A 89 -9.73 17.60 13.30
N ASP A 90 -9.62 18.85 12.83
CA ASP A 90 -9.73 19.16 11.39
C ASP A 90 -8.60 18.51 10.60
N VAL A 91 -7.36 18.57 11.11
CA VAL A 91 -6.21 17.85 10.53
C VAL A 91 -6.47 16.35 10.47
N PHE A 92 -6.97 15.75 11.55
CA PHE A 92 -7.31 14.32 11.57
C PHE A 92 -8.34 13.95 10.51
N ILE A 93 -9.38 14.77 10.33
CA ILE A 93 -10.42 14.56 9.32
C ILE A 93 -9.83 14.63 7.91
N SER A 94 -9.01 15.64 7.61
CA SER A 94 -8.34 15.79 6.31
C SER A 94 -7.50 14.56 5.97
N ILE A 95 -6.72 14.05 6.93
CA ILE A 95 -5.91 12.84 6.72
C ILE A 95 -6.78 11.59 6.55
N SER A 96 -7.82 11.43 7.36
CA SER A 96 -8.74 10.28 7.27
C SER A 96 -9.46 10.23 5.91
N ASN A 97 -9.89 11.38 5.40
CA ASN A 97 -10.51 11.49 4.09
C ASN A 97 -9.53 11.11 2.96
N ALA A 98 -8.30 11.63 3.03
CA ALA A 98 -7.24 11.30 2.08
C ALA A 98 -6.92 9.80 2.06
N ARG A 99 -6.83 9.18 3.24
CA ARG A 99 -6.56 7.74 3.38
C ARG A 99 -7.65 6.89 2.73
N ASN A 100 -8.92 7.26 2.87
CA ASN A 100 -10.04 6.51 2.30
C ASN A 100 -10.16 6.65 0.78
N PHE A 101 -9.56 7.70 0.19
CA PHE A 101 -9.64 7.97 -1.25
C PHE A 101 -8.66 7.13 -2.07
N ILE A 102 -7.45 6.89 -1.56
CA ILE A 102 -6.42 6.13 -2.27
C ILE A 102 -6.63 4.63 -2.08
N ASN A 103 -6.89 3.93 -3.18
CA ASN A 103 -6.90 2.48 -3.27
C ASN A 103 -5.70 2.05 -4.12
N ASP A 104 -4.75 1.32 -3.53
CA ASP A 104 -3.61 0.76 -4.26
C ASP A 104 -4.13 -0.32 -5.21
N ASN A 105 -4.21 0.00 -6.51
CA ASN A 105 -4.85 -0.87 -7.49
C ASN A 105 -3.89 -1.93 -8.04
N GLU A 106 -3.49 -2.86 -7.17
CA GLU A 106 -2.62 -3.98 -7.53
C GLU A 106 -3.23 -4.82 -8.66
N ILE A 107 -4.55 -4.98 -8.68
CA ILE A 107 -5.26 -5.67 -9.76
C ILE A 107 -5.06 -4.98 -11.12
N ALA A 108 -5.01 -3.65 -11.18
CA ALA A 108 -4.74 -2.95 -12.43
C ALA A 108 -3.28 -3.10 -12.89
N ASN A 109 -2.32 -3.12 -11.95
CA ASN A 109 -0.92 -3.39 -12.28
C ASN A 109 -0.76 -4.81 -12.85
N LEU A 110 -1.40 -5.80 -12.20
CA LEU A 110 -1.44 -7.19 -12.66
C LEU A 110 -2.13 -7.34 -14.02
N ARG A 111 -3.23 -6.62 -14.27
CA ARG A 111 -3.90 -6.62 -15.58
C ARG A 111 -2.98 -6.10 -16.68
N ALA A 112 -2.26 -4.99 -16.45
CA ALA A 112 -1.31 -4.46 -17.42
C ALA A 112 -0.19 -5.46 -17.73
N MET A 113 0.32 -6.16 -16.70
CA MET A 113 1.30 -7.24 -16.86
C MET A 113 0.78 -8.36 -17.75
N CYS A 114 -0.42 -8.86 -17.45
CA CYS A 114 -0.99 -10.00 -18.18
C CYS A 114 -1.42 -9.63 -19.60
N GLU A 115 -1.93 -8.42 -19.81
CA GLU A 115 -2.23 -7.91 -21.14
C GLU A 115 -0.97 -7.81 -22.01
N ALA A 116 0.14 -7.31 -21.46
CA ALA A 116 1.42 -7.29 -22.17
C ALA A 116 1.94 -8.71 -22.44
N TRP A 117 1.83 -9.63 -21.47
CA TRP A 117 2.22 -11.02 -21.64
C TRP A 117 1.43 -11.72 -22.75
N ASP A 118 0.11 -11.55 -22.79
CA ASP A 118 -0.78 -12.22 -23.75
C ASP A 118 -0.63 -11.70 -25.18
N ASN A 119 -0.28 -10.43 -25.34
CA ASN A 119 -0.15 -9.77 -26.65
C ASN A 119 1.29 -9.71 -27.18
N SER A 120 2.28 -10.12 -26.39
CA SER A 120 3.68 -10.08 -26.79
C SER A 120 4.01 -11.00 -27.98
N LEU A 121 4.81 -10.48 -28.91
CA LEU A 121 5.43 -11.26 -29.99
C LEU A 121 6.85 -11.73 -29.64
N LEU A 122 7.36 -11.34 -28.47
CA LEU A 122 8.68 -11.72 -27.99
C LEU A 122 8.63 -13.12 -27.39
N GLU A 123 9.80 -13.75 -27.27
CA GLU A 123 9.96 -15.08 -26.69
C GLU A 123 11.02 -15.08 -25.60
N GLY A 124 10.96 -16.07 -24.71
CA GLY A 124 11.93 -16.24 -23.62
C GLY A 124 11.98 -15.04 -22.67
N ASP A 125 13.19 -14.66 -22.24
CA ASP A 125 13.40 -13.62 -21.22
C ASP A 125 12.90 -12.24 -21.67
N ALA A 126 13.02 -11.91 -22.96
CA ALA A 126 12.54 -10.63 -23.50
C ALA A 126 11.02 -10.44 -23.34
N ARG A 127 10.25 -11.53 -23.46
CA ARG A 127 8.80 -11.53 -23.20
C ARG A 127 8.47 -11.29 -21.73
N ILE A 128 9.27 -11.88 -20.84
CA ILE A 128 9.11 -11.72 -19.39
C ILE A 128 9.41 -10.27 -19.00
N GLU A 129 10.48 -9.69 -19.54
CA GLU A 129 10.87 -8.30 -19.31
C GLU A 129 9.77 -7.32 -19.74
N GLU A 130 9.19 -7.50 -20.93
CA GLU A 130 8.10 -6.65 -21.42
C GLU A 130 6.88 -6.66 -20.47
N ALA A 131 6.45 -7.85 -20.02
CA ALA A 131 5.34 -7.96 -19.08
C ALA A 131 5.65 -7.31 -17.72
N LEU A 132 6.87 -7.51 -17.19
CA LEU A 132 7.30 -6.86 -15.95
C LEU A 132 7.40 -5.35 -16.10
N GLU A 133 7.82 -4.85 -17.25
CA GLU A 133 7.90 -3.42 -17.52
C GLU A 133 6.51 -2.79 -17.61
N ALA A 134 5.54 -3.47 -18.22
CA ALA A 134 4.14 -3.04 -18.20
C ALA A 134 3.58 -2.92 -16.77
N TYR A 135 3.88 -3.89 -15.90
CA TYR A 135 3.55 -3.83 -14.47
C TYR A 135 4.20 -2.60 -13.81
N LYS A 136 5.53 -2.43 -13.96
CA LYS A 136 6.30 -1.34 -13.34
C LYS A 136 5.80 0.03 -13.79
N ASN A 137 5.55 0.21 -15.09
CA ASN A 137 5.04 1.44 -15.65
C ASN A 137 3.66 1.78 -15.08
N ARG A 138 2.74 0.80 -15.02
CA ARG A 138 1.41 1.02 -14.45
C ARG A 138 1.45 1.33 -12.96
N ARG A 139 2.36 0.69 -12.23
CA ARG A 139 2.63 0.96 -10.81
C ARG A 139 3.16 2.37 -10.59
N GLN A 140 4.13 2.81 -11.40
CA GLN A 140 4.70 4.16 -11.28
C GLN A 140 3.65 5.24 -11.49
N LEU A 141 2.70 5.05 -12.42
CA LEU A 141 1.57 5.98 -12.59
C LEU A 141 0.74 6.14 -11.30
N THR A 142 0.53 5.04 -10.56
CA THR A 142 -0.16 5.08 -9.26
C THR A 142 0.68 5.81 -8.21
N LEU A 143 1.99 5.54 -8.15
CA LEU A 143 2.92 6.22 -7.24
C LEU A 143 2.96 7.73 -7.49
N ASP A 144 3.12 8.16 -8.74
CA ASP A 144 3.11 9.57 -9.12
C ASP A 144 1.80 10.27 -8.74
N PHE A 145 0.68 9.57 -8.92
CA PHE A 145 -0.63 10.06 -8.49
C PHE A 145 -0.70 10.23 -6.98
N ILE A 146 -0.27 9.22 -6.20
CA ILE A 146 -0.20 9.27 -4.74
C ILE A 146 0.64 10.46 -4.28
N GLN A 147 1.83 10.65 -4.86
CA GLN A 147 2.70 11.76 -4.50
C GLN A 147 2.01 13.11 -4.73
N LYS A 148 1.42 13.32 -5.91
CA LYS A 148 0.71 14.56 -6.24
C LYS A 148 -0.49 14.79 -5.32
N PHE A 149 -1.28 13.75 -5.08
CA PHE A 149 -2.45 13.82 -4.21
C PHE A 149 -2.08 14.18 -2.78
N TYR A 150 -1.10 13.51 -2.18
CA TYR A 150 -0.71 13.79 -0.80
C TYR A 150 -0.02 15.14 -0.62
N ARG A 151 0.66 15.67 -1.66
CA ARG A 151 1.11 17.07 -1.66
C ARG A 151 -0.05 18.06 -1.55
N LEU A 152 -1.17 17.79 -2.23
CA LEU A 152 -2.38 18.61 -2.10
C LEU A 152 -2.98 18.50 -0.70
N VAL A 153 -3.04 17.29 -0.13
CA VAL A 153 -3.55 17.08 1.24
C VAL A 153 -2.71 17.85 2.27
N VAL A 154 -1.37 17.87 2.10
CA VAL A 154 -0.47 18.67 2.94
C VAL A 154 -0.78 20.16 2.81
N ALA A 155 -0.94 20.66 1.58
CA ALA A 155 -1.27 22.07 1.34
C ALA A 155 -2.67 22.45 1.90
N ASP A 156 -3.65 21.56 1.79
CA ASP A 156 -4.99 21.75 2.36
C ASP A 156 -4.93 21.83 3.89
N ILE A 157 -4.13 20.97 4.53
CA ILE A 157 -3.85 21.04 5.97
C ILE A 157 -3.18 22.38 6.31
N GLU A 158 -2.13 22.77 5.62
CA GLU A 158 -1.43 24.03 5.89
C GLU A 158 -2.36 25.24 5.76
N SER A 159 -3.33 25.20 4.83
CA SER A 159 -4.28 26.30 4.60
C SER A 159 -5.23 26.59 5.78
N ILE A 160 -5.46 25.61 6.67
CA ILE A 160 -6.31 25.78 7.85
C ILE A 160 -5.51 26.17 9.10
N LEU A 161 -4.18 26.15 9.03
CA LEU A 161 -3.28 26.48 10.13
C LEU A 161 -2.92 27.96 10.13
N ILE A 162 -2.76 28.55 11.31
CA ILE A 162 -2.13 29.88 11.44
C ILE A 162 -0.59 29.76 11.30
N GLU A 163 0.09 30.86 11.00
CA GLU A 163 1.53 30.86 10.69
C GLU A 163 2.42 30.11 11.70
N PRO A 164 2.28 30.27 13.03
CA PRO A 164 3.07 29.49 14.00
C PRO A 164 2.80 27.98 13.95
N GLU A 165 1.55 27.60 13.68
CA GLU A 165 1.11 26.21 13.55
C GLU A 165 1.65 25.59 12.25
N GLN A 166 1.62 26.34 11.14
CA GLN A 166 2.22 25.94 9.87
C GLN A 166 3.71 25.63 10.03
N LEU A 167 4.46 26.49 10.74
CA LEU A 167 5.88 26.28 10.97
C LEU A 167 6.16 25.01 11.78
N SER A 168 5.31 24.72 12.77
CA SER A 168 5.43 23.55 13.64
C SER A 168 5.06 22.27 12.87
N PHE A 169 4.01 22.33 12.06
CA PHE A 169 3.59 21.26 11.17
C PHE A 169 4.64 20.96 10.10
N GLY A 170 5.19 21.97 9.42
CA GLY A 170 6.26 21.80 8.42
C GLY A 170 7.50 21.12 9.01
N ARG A 171 7.93 21.54 10.22
CA ARG A 171 9.04 20.88 10.93
C ARG A 171 8.74 19.42 11.27
N TYR A 172 7.51 19.11 11.69
CA TYR A 172 7.08 17.74 11.92
C TYR A 172 7.18 16.92 10.63
N MET A 173 6.63 17.42 9.53
CA MET A 173 6.64 16.75 8.23
C MET A 173 8.08 16.47 7.78
N ASP A 174 8.97 17.45 7.85
CA ASP A 174 10.36 17.31 7.42
C ASP A 174 11.16 16.34 8.28
N ASP A 175 11.00 16.37 9.61
CA ASP A 175 11.61 15.37 10.49
C ASP A 175 11.14 13.95 10.14
N ARG A 176 9.83 13.75 9.95
CA ARG A 176 9.28 12.43 9.64
C ARG A 176 9.67 11.95 8.24
N ARG A 177 9.66 12.81 7.23
CA ARG A 177 10.16 12.50 5.88
C ARG A 177 11.59 11.98 5.92
N ARG A 178 12.49 12.71 6.60
CA ARG A 178 13.89 12.30 6.77
C ARG A 178 14.00 10.94 7.45
N ARG A 179 13.28 10.74 8.55
CA ARG A 179 13.28 9.46 9.27
C ARG A 179 12.78 8.31 8.40
N MET A 180 11.67 8.50 7.68
CA MET A 180 11.10 7.45 6.83
C MET A 180 11.98 7.13 5.62
N ALA A 181 12.58 8.15 5.00
CA ALA A 181 13.56 7.95 3.93
C ALA A 181 14.81 7.22 4.43
N SER A 182 15.26 7.48 5.67
CA SER A 182 16.43 6.82 6.25
C SER A 182 16.17 5.43 6.85
N ALA A 183 14.91 5.12 7.18
CA ALA A 183 14.59 3.95 8.01
C ALA A 183 14.54 2.62 7.24
N GLY A 184 14.67 2.61 5.91
CA GLY A 184 14.58 1.37 5.12
C GLY A 184 13.30 0.58 5.40
N ASN A 185 12.21 1.26 5.80
CA ASN A 185 11.01 0.59 6.29
C ASN A 185 10.39 -0.26 5.19
N VAL A 186 10.29 -1.56 5.48
CA VAL A 186 9.81 -2.60 4.56
C VAL A 186 8.29 -2.55 4.47
N TYR A 187 7.76 -2.02 3.36
CA TYR A 187 6.37 -2.28 2.97
C TYR A 187 6.38 -3.30 1.85
N SER A 188 5.79 -4.47 2.10
CA SER A 188 5.72 -5.56 1.13
C SER A 188 4.71 -5.22 0.02
N SER A 189 5.17 -4.58 -1.05
CA SER A 189 4.57 -4.83 -2.35
C SER A 189 5.44 -5.83 -3.07
N VAL A 190 5.13 -7.10 -2.82
CA VAL A 190 5.68 -8.25 -3.53
C VAL A 190 5.25 -8.11 -4.99
N ILE A 191 6.09 -7.56 -5.88
CA ILE A 191 6.35 -8.04 -7.27
C ILE A 191 7.76 -7.56 -7.73
N VAL A 192 8.76 -8.34 -7.29
CA VAL A 192 9.99 -8.83 -7.97
C VAL A 192 10.89 -7.96 -8.89
N GLU A 193 12.18 -7.95 -8.53
CA GLU A 193 13.30 -7.23 -9.20
C GLU A 193 14.05 -8.05 -10.28
N ASN A 194 13.80 -9.35 -10.49
CA ASN A 194 14.57 -10.14 -11.48
C ASN A 194 13.73 -11.11 -12.34
N VAL A 195 14.21 -11.43 -13.55
CA VAL A 195 13.52 -12.22 -14.60
C VAL A 195 13.03 -13.58 -14.08
N ARG A 196 13.85 -14.30 -13.30
CA ARG A 196 13.51 -15.63 -12.76
C ARG A 196 12.29 -15.59 -11.83
N SER A 197 12.21 -14.54 -11.02
CA SER A 197 11.10 -14.35 -10.08
C SER A 197 9.88 -13.72 -10.78
N GLY A 198 10.09 -12.91 -11.81
CA GLY A 198 9.03 -12.40 -12.69
C GLY A 198 8.33 -13.49 -13.51
N ALA A 199 9.07 -14.49 -14.02
CA ALA A 199 8.49 -15.64 -14.71
C ALA A 199 7.52 -16.43 -13.81
N ALA A 200 7.81 -16.54 -12.52
CA ALA A 200 6.91 -17.18 -11.55
C ALA A 200 5.64 -16.35 -11.31
N SER A 201 5.77 -15.03 -11.16
CA SER A 201 4.63 -14.12 -10.99
C SER A 201 3.71 -14.09 -12.20
N ILE A 202 4.26 -14.04 -13.42
CA ILE A 202 3.47 -14.11 -14.66
C ILE A 202 2.72 -15.44 -14.74
N ASN A 203 3.40 -16.56 -14.49
CA ASN A 203 2.76 -17.87 -14.51
C ASN A 203 1.65 -18.00 -13.47
N PHE A 204 1.81 -17.38 -12.30
CA PHE A 204 0.83 -17.42 -11.22
C PHE A 204 -0.39 -16.53 -11.51
N HIS A 205 -0.18 -15.32 -12.07
CA HIS A 205 -1.25 -14.33 -12.23
C HIS A 205 -1.91 -14.31 -13.61
N CYS A 206 -1.21 -14.71 -14.67
CA CYS A 206 -1.69 -14.53 -16.06
C CYS A 206 -2.24 -15.81 -16.71
N ARG A 207 -1.98 -17.00 -16.12
CA ARG A 207 -2.43 -18.27 -16.71
C ARG A 207 -3.93 -18.54 -16.64
N ASP A 208 -4.66 -17.92 -15.71
CA ASP A 208 -6.08 -18.20 -15.47
C ASP A 208 -7.07 -17.25 -16.19
N ASN A 209 -6.60 -16.28 -16.98
CA ASN A 209 -7.48 -15.30 -17.63
C ASN A 209 -7.98 -15.71 -19.03
N ARG A 210 -7.66 -16.92 -19.51
CA ARG A 210 -8.24 -17.46 -20.75
C ARG A 210 -9.53 -18.22 -20.42
N PRO A 211 -10.73 -17.77 -20.86
CA PRO A 211 -11.88 -18.66 -20.87
C PRO A 211 -11.51 -19.89 -21.70
N PRO A 212 -11.88 -21.11 -21.27
CA PRO A 212 -11.54 -22.32 -22.01
C PRO A 212 -12.06 -22.20 -23.44
N ALA A 213 -11.19 -22.48 -24.41
CA ALA A 213 -11.56 -22.51 -25.82
C ALA A 213 -12.72 -23.51 -26.00
N GLY A 214 -13.92 -22.99 -26.27
CA GLY A 214 -15.13 -23.80 -26.47
C GLY A 214 -16.37 -23.40 -25.68
N ALA A 215 -16.37 -22.32 -24.89
CA ALA A 215 -17.61 -21.78 -24.32
C ALA A 215 -18.29 -20.79 -25.29
N GLN A 216 -18.99 -21.34 -26.29
CA GLN A 216 -20.12 -20.70 -26.99
C GLN A 216 -21.32 -21.64 -26.89
#